data_AF-U4Q9T8-F1
#
_entry.id   AF-U4Q9T8-F1
#
_cell.length_a   1.000
_cell.length_b   1.000
_cell.length_c   1.000
_cell.angle_alpha   90.00
_cell.angle_beta   90.00
_cell.angle_gamma   90.00
#
_symmetry.space_group_name_H-M   'P 1'
#
loop_
_entity.id
_entity.type
_entity.pdbx_description
1 polymer ?
#
loop_
_entity_poly.entity_id
_entity_poly.type
_entity_poly.pdbx_seq_one_letter_code
_entity_poly.pdbx_strand_id
1 'polypeptide(L)'
;MANHFATLPAKSFKDVDPHVTTKQMRFLKRVRYLKGEPDIIDIDYLDPKVVPPIPESAAKDSLYAYLEGQVGLTIAYATKEITVETATEEDRRYLKLPQAAVVVVVRSCSSLVDTTKFQYTESRHRADRFKFHDFARRMRP
;
A
#
# COMPACT_ATOMS: atom_id res chain seq x y z
N MET A 1 12.80 -3.15 -6.71
CA MET A 1 12.84 -3.27 -8.18
C MET A 1 11.41 -3.14 -8.69
N ALA A 2 11.17 -2.39 -9.77
CA ALA A 2 9.84 -2.21 -10.34
C ALA A 2 9.50 -3.36 -11.31
N ASN A 3 8.21 -3.63 -11.53
CA ASN A 3 7.69 -4.56 -12.55
C ASN A 3 7.88 -6.07 -12.34
N HIS A 4 8.26 -6.50 -11.13
CA HIS A 4 8.19 -7.92 -10.79
C HIS A 4 6.75 -8.37 -10.58
N PHE A 5 6.53 -9.67 -10.56
CA PHE A 5 5.25 -10.26 -10.18
C PHE A 5 5.39 -10.97 -8.84
N ALA A 6 4.35 -10.88 -8.02
CA ALA A 6 4.23 -11.65 -6.80
C ALA A 6 2.80 -12.15 -6.65
N THR A 7 2.67 -13.24 -5.92
CA THR A 7 1.38 -13.77 -5.49
C THR A 7 0.76 -12.83 -4.45
N LEU A 8 -0.45 -12.33 -4.71
CA LEU A 8 -1.20 -11.55 -3.72
C LEU A 8 -1.53 -12.44 -2.50
N PRO A 9 -1.10 -12.08 -1.28
CA PRO A 9 -1.43 -12.83 -0.07
C PRO A 9 -2.88 -12.54 0.33
N ALA A 10 -3.84 -13.16 -0.34
CA ALA A 10 -5.26 -12.87 -0.22
C ALA A 10 -5.78 -12.86 1.24
N LYS A 11 -5.23 -13.72 2.12
CA LYS A 11 -5.59 -13.75 3.54
C LYS A 11 -5.35 -12.42 4.24
N SER A 12 -4.26 -11.73 3.93
CA SER A 12 -3.91 -10.44 4.55
C SER A 12 -4.87 -9.33 4.16
N PHE A 13 -5.65 -9.48 3.09
CA PHE A 13 -6.51 -8.42 2.55
C PHE A 13 -8.00 -8.70 2.75
N LYS A 14 -8.37 -9.72 3.55
CA LYS A 14 -9.77 -10.12 3.72
C LYS A 14 -10.65 -9.05 4.37
N ASP A 15 -10.09 -8.25 5.28
CA ASP A 15 -10.83 -7.20 5.99
C ASP A 15 -11.10 -5.98 5.10
N VAL A 16 -10.23 -5.71 4.11
CA VAL A 16 -10.44 -4.63 3.13
C VAL A 16 -11.15 -5.10 1.86
N ASP A 17 -11.12 -6.40 1.57
CA ASP A 17 -11.88 -7.05 0.52
C ASP A 17 -12.22 -8.51 0.86
N PRO A 18 -13.47 -8.79 1.31
CA PRO A 18 -13.90 -10.15 1.63
C PRO A 18 -13.80 -11.14 0.47
N HIS A 19 -13.89 -10.65 -0.77
CA HIS A 19 -13.89 -11.45 -1.99
C HIS A 19 -12.50 -11.57 -2.63
N VAL A 20 -11.45 -11.05 -1.99
CA VAL A 20 -10.09 -11.16 -2.51
C VAL A 20 -9.68 -12.61 -2.72
N THR A 21 -9.03 -12.88 -3.84
CA THR A 21 -8.50 -14.19 -4.22
C THR A 21 -7.00 -14.10 -4.51
N THR A 22 -6.32 -15.23 -4.35
CA THR A 22 -4.90 -15.33 -4.68
C THR A 22 -4.73 -15.22 -6.20
N LYS A 23 -3.98 -14.23 -6.66
CA LYS A 23 -3.63 -14.05 -8.08
C LYS A 23 -2.23 -13.44 -8.24
N GLN A 24 -1.62 -13.63 -9.41
CA GLN A 24 -0.38 -12.95 -9.76
C GLN A 24 -0.66 -11.47 -10.03
N MET A 25 0.07 -10.59 -9.37
CA MET A 25 -0.05 -9.15 -9.52
C MET A 25 1.32 -8.52 -9.71
N ARG A 26 1.37 -7.38 -10.39
CA ARG A 26 2.59 -6.58 -10.47
C ARG A 26 2.93 -6.11 -9.07
N PHE A 27 4.17 -6.32 -8.66
CA PHE A 27 4.67 -6.11 -7.32
C PHE A 27 5.68 -4.97 -7.30
N LEU A 28 5.47 -4.04 -6.37
CA LEU A 28 6.40 -2.95 -6.10
C LEU A 28 6.58 -2.85 -4.59
N LYS A 29 7.84 -2.91 -4.15
CA LYS A 29 8.22 -2.71 -2.74
C LYS A 29 9.22 -1.57 -2.64
N ARG A 30 8.96 -0.64 -1.72
CA ARG A 30 9.73 0.59 -1.55
C ARG A 30 9.96 0.88 -0.07
N VAL A 31 11.11 1.45 0.24
CA VAL A 31 11.40 2.04 1.55
C VAL A 31 11.39 3.55 1.37
N ARG A 32 10.51 4.25 2.08
CA ARG A 32 10.45 5.71 2.06
C ARG A 32 11.36 6.28 3.14
N TYR A 33 12.04 7.36 2.76
CA TYR A 33 12.90 8.10 3.67
C TYR A 33 12.25 9.43 4.00
N LEU A 34 12.13 9.72 5.31
CA LEU A 34 11.69 11.01 5.82
C LEU A 34 12.85 11.62 6.60
N LYS A 35 13.25 12.84 6.22
CA LYS A 35 14.42 13.54 6.81
C LYS A 35 15.71 12.69 6.81
N GLY A 36 15.92 11.90 5.76
CA GLY A 36 17.12 11.06 5.59
C GLY A 36 17.09 9.72 6.32
N GLU A 37 15.99 9.38 7.01
CA GLU A 37 15.85 8.09 7.71
C GLU A 37 14.72 7.24 7.13
N PRO A 38 14.86 5.90 7.12
CA PRO A 38 13.80 5.03 6.66
C PRO A 38 12.61 5.07 7.63
N ASP A 39 11.43 5.27 7.08
CA ASP A 39 10.22 5.59 7.87
C ASP A 39 9.04 4.68 7.55
N ILE A 40 8.93 4.23 6.30
CA ILE A 40 7.80 3.44 5.81
C ILE A 40 8.30 2.38 4.83
N ILE A 41 7.79 1.15 4.93
CA ILE A 41 7.89 0.14 3.88
C ILE A 41 6.54 0.09 3.16
N ASP A 42 6.49 0.49 1.90
CA ASP A 42 5.32 0.33 1.05
C ASP A 42 5.44 -0.95 0.24
N ILE A 43 4.36 -1.74 0.24
CA ILE A 43 4.20 -2.94 -0.55
C ILE A 43 2.92 -2.78 -1.39
N ASP A 44 3.08 -2.71 -2.70
CA ASP A 44 2.01 -2.50 -3.68
C ASP A 44 1.85 -3.75 -4.56
N TYR A 45 0.60 -4.23 -4.67
CA TYR A 45 0.17 -5.25 -5.63
C TYR A 45 -0.82 -4.61 -6.61
N LEU A 46 -0.47 -4.58 -7.90
CA LEU A 46 -1.20 -3.85 -8.95
C LEU A 46 -1.67 -4.81 -10.04
N ASP A 47 -2.92 -4.67 -10.47
CA ASP A 47 -3.49 -5.57 -11.47
C ASP A 47 -2.86 -5.28 -12.84
N PRO A 48 -2.12 -6.23 -13.45
CA PRO A 48 -1.43 -5.99 -14.71
C PRO A 48 -2.37 -5.76 -15.90
N LYS A 49 -3.67 -6.10 -15.77
CA LYS A 49 -4.67 -5.81 -16.80
C LYS A 49 -5.11 -4.34 -16.78
N VAL A 50 -4.92 -3.65 -15.66
CA VAL A 50 -5.30 -2.25 -15.45
C VAL A 50 -4.07 -1.35 -15.45
N VAL A 51 -2.98 -1.81 -14.81
CA VAL A 51 -1.78 -1.03 -14.59
C VAL A 51 -0.65 -1.53 -15.51
N PRO A 52 -0.22 -0.72 -16.49
CA PRO A 52 0.91 -1.05 -17.36
C PRO A 52 2.22 -1.14 -16.54
N PRO A 53 3.33 -1.60 -17.16
CA PRO A 53 4.63 -1.52 -16.51
C PRO A 53 4.90 -0.12 -15.95
N ILE A 54 5.37 -0.06 -14.71
CA ILE A 54 5.67 1.16 -13.96
C ILE A 54 7.07 1.61 -14.35
N PRO A 55 7.23 2.82 -14.91
CA PRO A 55 8.55 3.40 -15.16
C PRO A 55 9.34 3.55 -13.87
N GLU A 56 10.66 3.49 -13.95
CA GLU A 56 11.51 3.62 -12.75
C GLU A 56 11.34 4.99 -12.06
N SER A 57 11.09 6.06 -12.82
CA SER A 57 10.75 7.38 -12.29
C SER A 57 9.49 7.33 -11.44
N ALA A 58 8.40 6.76 -11.96
CA ALA A 58 7.14 6.60 -11.23
C ALA A 58 7.29 5.72 -9.97
N ALA A 59 8.21 4.73 -10.00
CA ALA A 59 8.51 3.92 -8.83
C ALA A 59 9.25 4.72 -7.73
N LYS A 60 10.08 5.71 -8.11
CA LYS A 60 10.83 6.57 -7.17
C LYS A 60 9.96 7.70 -6.60
N ASP A 61 8.94 8.13 -7.33
CA ASP A 61 8.10 9.29 -7.00
C ASP A 61 6.69 8.87 -6.52
N SER A 62 5.69 9.71 -6.83
CA SER A 62 4.28 9.45 -6.54
C SER A 62 3.68 8.50 -7.55
N LEU A 63 3.43 7.25 -7.13
CA LEU A 63 2.76 6.25 -7.95
C LEU A 63 1.37 6.72 -8.40
N TYR A 64 0.60 7.38 -7.53
CA TYR A 64 -0.73 7.89 -7.87
C TYR A 64 -0.70 8.97 -8.96
N ALA A 65 0.30 9.87 -8.92
CA ALA A 65 0.45 10.88 -9.98
C ALA A 65 0.67 10.25 -11.36
N TYR A 66 1.44 9.15 -11.42
CA TYR A 66 1.61 8.37 -12.63
C TYR A 66 0.30 7.69 -13.06
N LEU A 67 -0.39 7.02 -12.13
CA LEU A 67 -1.60 6.26 -12.42
C LEU A 67 -2.76 7.15 -12.88
N GLU A 68 -2.98 8.29 -12.23
CA GLU A 68 -4.09 9.19 -12.57
C GLU A 68 -3.74 10.08 -13.77
N GLY A 69 -2.48 10.53 -13.86
CA GLY A 69 -2.04 11.43 -14.93
C GLY A 69 -1.70 10.71 -16.23
N GLN A 70 -0.64 9.89 -16.21
CA GLN A 70 -0.10 9.28 -17.44
C GLN A 70 -0.89 8.05 -17.88
N VAL A 71 -1.35 7.22 -16.93
CA VAL A 71 -2.17 6.03 -17.25
C VAL A 71 -3.64 6.42 -17.43
N GLY A 72 -4.10 7.52 -16.81
CA GLY A 72 -5.47 8.02 -16.95
C GLY A 72 -6.51 7.27 -16.10
N LEU A 73 -6.08 6.59 -15.03
CA LEU A 73 -7.00 5.90 -14.14
C LEU A 73 -7.80 6.90 -13.29
N THR A 74 -9.12 6.72 -13.23
CA THR A 74 -9.97 7.48 -12.30
C THR A 74 -10.18 6.65 -11.03
N ILE A 75 -9.35 6.90 -10.02
CA ILE A 75 -9.39 6.20 -8.74
C ILE A 75 -10.51 6.82 -7.90
N ALA A 76 -11.45 6.00 -7.45
CA ALA A 76 -12.69 6.48 -6.85
C ALA A 76 -12.67 6.40 -5.33
N TYR A 77 -12.32 5.24 -4.78
CA TYR A 77 -12.34 5.01 -3.34
C TYR A 77 -11.39 3.89 -2.95
N ALA A 78 -11.08 3.84 -1.65
CA ALA A 78 -10.32 2.75 -1.07
C ALA A 78 -10.89 2.35 0.29
N THR A 79 -10.96 1.05 0.56
CA THR A 79 -11.17 0.53 1.91
C THR A 79 -9.81 0.42 2.58
N LYS A 80 -9.72 0.82 3.86
CA LYS A 80 -8.48 0.79 4.64
C LYS A 80 -8.71 0.08 5.96
N GLU A 81 -7.73 -0.73 6.34
CA GLU A 81 -7.58 -1.33 7.66
C GLU A 81 -6.27 -0.81 8.26
N ILE A 82 -6.31 -0.40 9.53
CA ILE A 82 -5.14 0.06 10.27
C ILE A 82 -4.98 -0.83 11.50
N THR A 83 -3.85 -1.53 11.61
CA THR A 83 -3.52 -2.41 12.72
C THR A 83 -2.17 -2.05 13.34
N VAL A 84 -1.94 -2.51 14.58
CA VAL A 84 -0.62 -2.49 15.20
C VAL A 84 -0.12 -3.92 15.26
N GLU A 85 1.06 -4.17 14.70
CA GLU A 85 1.66 -5.50 14.62
C GLU A 85 3.08 -5.48 15.20
N THR A 86 3.52 -6.61 15.74
CA THR A 86 4.95 -6.79 16.08
C THR A 86 5.79 -6.63 14.83
N ALA A 87 6.89 -5.87 14.93
CA ALA A 87 7.80 -5.70 13.81
C ALA A 87 8.35 -7.07 13.35
N THR A 88 8.31 -7.31 12.06
CA THR A 88 8.97 -8.48 11.45
C THR A 88 10.48 -8.26 11.40
N GLU A 89 11.24 -9.29 11.03
CA GLU A 89 12.69 -9.14 10.81
C GLU A 89 12.98 -8.13 9.69
N GLU A 90 12.15 -8.14 8.65
CA GLU A 90 12.28 -7.24 7.52
C GLU A 90 11.98 -5.78 7.91
N ASP A 91 10.95 -5.56 8.72
CA ASP A 91 10.64 -4.24 9.30
C ASP A 91 11.85 -3.72 10.09
N ARG A 92 12.39 -4.54 10.99
CA ARG A 92 13.55 -4.16 11.80
C ARG A 92 14.76 -3.81 10.95
N ARG A 93 15.05 -4.62 9.93
CA ARG A 93 16.17 -4.42 9.04
C ARG A 93 16.05 -3.13 8.23
N TYR A 94 14.91 -2.90 7.57
CA TYR A 94 14.77 -1.76 6.67
C TYR A 94 14.43 -0.46 7.38
N LEU A 95 13.68 -0.51 8.48
CA LEU A 95 13.29 0.68 9.25
C LEU A 95 14.24 0.99 10.42
N LYS A 96 15.28 0.16 10.62
CA LYS A 96 16.27 0.29 11.71
C LYS A 96 15.61 0.31 13.09
N LEU A 97 14.69 -0.62 13.32
CA LEU A 97 13.91 -0.71 14.55
C LEU A 97 14.53 -1.68 15.58
N PRO A 98 14.34 -1.44 16.89
CA PRO A 98 14.77 -2.36 17.93
C PRO A 98 13.97 -3.66 17.91
N GLN A 99 14.47 -4.70 18.60
CA GLN A 99 13.89 -6.05 18.51
C GLN A 99 12.43 -6.13 18.97
N ALA A 100 12.09 -5.41 20.05
CA ALA A 100 10.74 -5.35 20.63
C ALA A 100 9.83 -4.28 19.99
N ALA A 101 10.21 -3.72 18.83
CA ALA A 101 9.39 -2.71 18.16
C ALA A 101 8.06 -3.27 17.66
N VAL A 102 7.07 -2.38 17.59
CA VAL A 102 5.83 -2.56 16.85
C VAL A 102 5.81 -1.61 15.65
N VAL A 103 5.02 -1.95 14.64
CA VAL A 103 4.76 -1.13 13.45
C VAL A 103 3.26 -0.92 13.32
N VAL A 104 2.89 0.21 12.72
CA VAL A 104 1.51 0.43 12.27
C VAL A 104 1.40 -0.08 10.85
N VAL A 105 0.48 -1.00 10.60
CA VAL A 105 0.27 -1.60 9.29
C VAL A 105 -1.04 -1.09 8.72
N VAL A 106 -0.95 -0.45 7.56
CA VAL A 106 -2.10 0.06 6.82
C VAL A 106 -2.30 -0.82 5.60
N ARG A 107 -3.37 -1.60 5.61
CA ARG A 107 -3.79 -2.39 4.45
C ARG A 107 -4.87 -1.63 3.70
N SER A 108 -4.85 -1.68 2.37
CA SER A 108 -5.84 -1.00 1.55
C SER A 108 -6.18 -1.77 0.28
N CYS A 109 -7.43 -1.68 -0.14
CA CYS A 109 -7.90 -2.09 -1.46
C CYS A 109 -8.49 -0.86 -2.16
N SER A 110 -7.91 -0.47 -3.31
CA SER A 110 -8.34 0.70 -4.08
C SER A 110 -9.09 0.28 -5.35
N SER A 111 -10.17 1.00 -5.62
CA SER A 111 -11.10 0.76 -6.73
C SER A 111 -11.21 1.96 -7.66
N LEU A 112 -11.39 1.69 -8.95
CA LEU A 112 -11.75 2.68 -9.95
C LEU A 112 -13.25 3.05 -9.87
N VAL A 113 -13.66 4.06 -10.63
CA VAL A 113 -15.07 4.51 -10.73
C VAL A 113 -16.04 3.41 -11.19
N ASP A 114 -15.58 2.47 -12.00
CA ASP A 114 -16.35 1.31 -12.46
C ASP A 114 -16.33 0.14 -11.46
N THR A 115 -15.83 0.38 -10.23
CA THR A 115 -15.65 -0.58 -9.14
C THR A 115 -14.54 -1.62 -9.34
N THR A 116 -13.75 -1.52 -10.43
CA THR A 116 -12.61 -2.41 -10.67
C THR A 116 -11.55 -2.23 -9.58
N LYS A 117 -11.30 -3.30 -8.81
CA LYS A 117 -10.23 -3.37 -7.81
C LYS A 117 -8.89 -3.58 -8.51
N PHE A 118 -8.06 -2.53 -8.53
CA PHE A 118 -6.81 -2.54 -9.29
C PHE A 118 -5.56 -2.58 -8.41
N GLN A 119 -5.66 -2.24 -7.12
CA GLN A 119 -4.50 -2.16 -6.23
C GLN A 119 -4.82 -2.66 -4.82
N TYR A 120 -3.90 -3.46 -4.27
CA TYR A 120 -3.83 -3.83 -2.86
C TYR A 120 -2.51 -3.34 -2.29
N THR A 121 -2.54 -2.68 -1.14
CA THR A 121 -1.33 -2.13 -0.52
C THR A 121 -1.19 -2.57 0.92
N GLU A 122 0.02 -2.93 1.35
CA GLU A 122 0.40 -3.01 2.75
C GLU A 122 1.51 -1.99 3.01
N SER A 123 1.21 -0.97 3.81
CA SER A 123 2.19 0.04 4.23
C SER A 123 2.54 -0.16 5.69
N ARG A 124 3.82 -0.36 6.00
CA ARG A 124 4.32 -0.66 7.34
C ARG A 124 5.11 0.53 7.85
N HIS A 125 4.55 1.23 8.82
CA HIS A 125 5.07 2.47 9.37
C HIS A 125 5.75 2.25 10.71
N ARG A 126 6.79 3.02 10.99
CA ARG A 126 7.33 3.07 12.36
C ARG A 126 6.30 3.67 13.31
N ALA A 127 5.96 2.94 14.38
CA ALA A 127 4.93 3.36 15.32
C ALA A 127 5.31 4.63 16.11
N ASP A 128 6.60 4.89 16.32
CA ASP A 128 7.10 6.09 17.02
C ASP A 128 6.91 7.40 16.23
N ARG A 129 6.56 7.31 14.93
CA ARG A 129 6.44 8.46 14.02
C ARG A 129 5.11 8.53 13.29
N PHE A 130 4.33 7.45 13.33
CA PHE A 130 3.05 7.37 12.63
C PHE A 130 2.05 8.39 13.16
N LYS A 131 1.39 9.10 12.24
CA LYS A 131 0.26 9.98 12.52
C LYS A 131 -0.79 9.73 11.45
N PHE A 132 -2.01 9.43 11.88
CA PHE A 132 -3.17 9.31 11.00
C PHE A 132 -4.13 10.45 11.29
N HIS A 133 -4.48 11.18 10.24
CA HIS A 133 -5.48 12.24 10.29
C HIS A 133 -6.64 11.81 9.40
N ASP A 134 -7.84 11.75 9.96
CA ASP A 134 -9.06 11.41 9.25
C ASP A 134 -10.12 12.49 9.46
N PHE A 135 -10.98 12.67 8.45
CA PHE A 135 -12.11 13.58 8.50
C PHE A 135 -13.40 12.77 8.35
N ALA A 136 -14.09 12.57 9.47
CA ALA A 136 -15.39 11.92 9.49
C ALA A 136 -16.52 12.97 9.52
N ARG A 137 -17.40 12.95 8.53
CA ARG A 137 -18.63 13.77 8.51
C ARG A 137 -19.84 12.93 8.90
N ARG A 138 -20.46 13.23 10.04
CA ARG A 138 -21.73 12.64 10.43
C ARG A 138 -22.88 13.31 9.68
N MET A 139 -23.66 12.55 8.91
CA MET A 139 -24.95 13.03 8.41
C MET A 139 -26.03 12.68 9.45
N ARG A 140 -26.88 13.65 9.80
CA ARG A 140 -28.12 13.33 10.55
C ARG A 140 -29.09 12.63 9.59
N PRO A 141 -29.88 11.65 10.08
CA PRO A 141 -30.90 11.00 9.26
C PRO A 141 -31.91 12.02 8.71
#